data_AF-A0A7J8R2H9-F1
#
_entry.id   AF-A0A7J8R2H9-F1
#
_cell.length_a   1.000
_cell.length_b   1.000
_cell.length_c   1.000
_cell.angle_alpha   90.00
_cell.angle_beta   90.00
_cell.angle_gamma   90.00
#
_symmetry.space_group_name_H-M   'P 1'
#
loop_
_entity.id
_entity.type
_entity.pdbx_description
1 polymer ?
#
loop_
_entity_poly.entity_id
_entity_poly.type
_entity_poly.pdbx_seq_one_letter_code
_entity_poly.pdbx_strand_id
1 'polypeptide(L)'
;MGYGIEAWVIRYIKEMDECKIKKLTKESVNMEWCPLNESDIKMNFDAAFDVPQAKSISAVVARNASREILVPKMIALGEVASPFTVEAHACLQAVLLGKQMGYALVIIEGDMHQ
;
A
#
# COMPACT_ATOMS: atom_id res chain seq x y z
N MET A 1 5.62 3.70 25.82
CA MET A 1 4.35 4.38 25.48
C MET A 1 4.05 4.00 24.05
N GLY A 2 3.03 3.16 23.86
CA GLY A 2 2.77 2.48 22.60
C GLY A 2 2.29 3.46 21.54
N TYR A 3 3.04 3.57 20.45
CA TYR A 3 2.53 4.17 19.22
C TYR A 3 1.50 3.18 18.68
N GLY A 4 0.22 3.51 18.82
CA GLY A 4 -0.85 2.69 18.28
C GLY A 4 -0.84 2.74 16.76
N ILE A 5 -1.69 1.90 16.19
CA ILE A 5 -1.91 1.72 14.76
C ILE A 5 -2.10 3.05 13.99
N GLU A 6 -2.61 4.10 14.65
CA GLU A 6 -2.78 5.45 14.12
C GLU A 6 -1.46 6.14 13.74
N ALA A 7 -0.40 5.95 14.53
CA ALA A 7 0.91 6.55 14.26
C ALA A 7 1.58 5.87 13.06
N TRP A 8 1.35 4.56 12.89
CA TRP A 8 1.82 3.83 11.72
C TRP A 8 1.13 4.31 10.44
N VAL A 9 -0.20 4.50 10.48
CA VAL A 9 -0.97 5.02 9.32
C VAL A 9 -0.46 6.39 8.87
N ILE A 10 -0.25 7.31 9.81
CA ILE A 10 0.28 8.65 9.50
C ILE A 10 1.70 8.54 8.93
N ARG A 11 2.54 7.65 9.48
CA ARG A 11 3.89 7.41 8.98
C ARG A 11 3.88 6.86 7.56
N TYR A 12 3.03 5.88 7.28
CA TYR A 12 2.93 5.26 5.95
C TYR A 12 2.47 6.27 4.89
N ILE A 13 1.45 7.08 5.19
CA ILE A 13 1.02 8.18 4.30
C ILE A 13 2.17 9.18 4.08
N LYS A 14 2.90 9.53 5.14
CA LYS A 14 4.04 10.46 5.07
C LYS A 14 5.21 9.91 4.26
N GLU A 15 5.59 8.64 4.44
CA GLU A 15 6.64 7.97 3.66
C GLU A 15 6.31 7.96 2.16
N MET A 16 5.02 7.78 1.83
CA MET A 16 4.51 7.84 0.47
C MET A 16 4.58 9.25 -0.14
N ASP A 17 4.31 10.29 0.65
CA ASP A 17 4.46 11.69 0.23
C ASP A 17 5.94 12.12 0.13
N GLU A 18 6.79 11.67 1.04
CA GLU A 18 8.24 11.93 1.01
C GLU A 18 8.91 11.26 -0.21
N CYS A 19 8.40 10.11 -0.66
CA CYS A 19 8.80 9.50 -1.93
C CYS A 19 8.50 10.41 -3.15
N LYS A 20 7.46 11.25 -3.10
CA LYS A 20 7.19 12.25 -4.16
C LYS A 20 8.26 13.34 -4.17
N ILE A 21 8.69 13.81 -2.99
CA ILE A 21 9.69 14.90 -2.83
C ILE A 21 11.09 14.44 -3.25
N LYS A 22 11.50 13.22 -2.86
CA LYS A 22 12.82 12.66 -3.23
C LYS A 22 12.97 12.39 -4.73
N LYS A 23 11.88 12.11 -5.46
CA LYS A 23 11.90 11.93 -6.92
C LYS A 23 12.01 13.24 -7.70
N LEU A 24 11.46 14.34 -7.19
CA LEU A 24 11.56 15.66 -7.83
C LEU A 24 12.99 16.24 -7.82
N THR A 25 13.89 15.71 -7.00
CA THR A 25 15.26 16.22 -6.82
C THR A 25 16.36 15.35 -7.46
N LYS A 26 16.01 14.21 -8.07
CA LYS A 26 17.01 13.29 -8.66
C LYS A 26 16.65 12.97 -10.12
N GLU A 27 17.27 13.70 -11.04
CA GLU A 27 17.37 13.29 -12.44
C GLU A 27 18.24 12.03 -12.53
N SER A 28 17.63 10.86 -12.38
CA SER A 28 18.27 9.58 -12.68
C SER A 28 17.21 8.64 -13.23
N VAL A 29 17.27 8.41 -14.54
CA VAL A 29 16.60 7.37 -15.34
C VAL A 29 15.24 6.94 -14.78
N ASN A 30 14.18 7.54 -15.32
CA ASN A 30 12.77 7.26 -15.06
C ASN A 30 12.45 5.75 -15.09
N MET A 31 12.48 5.10 -13.93
CA MET A 31 11.44 4.15 -13.56
C MET A 31 10.41 4.94 -12.75
N GLU A 32 9.67 5.80 -13.44
CA GLU A 32 8.53 6.48 -12.81
C GLU A 32 7.55 5.42 -12.35
N TRP A 33 7.24 5.48 -11.06
CA TRP A 33 6.38 4.50 -10.42
C TRP A 33 4.96 5.01 -10.63
N CYS A 34 4.53 4.92 -11.89
CA CYS A 34 3.23 5.31 -12.39
C CYS A 34 2.60 4.09 -13.09
N PRO A 35 1.27 4.00 -13.13
CA PRO A 35 0.60 3.14 -14.11
C PRO A 35 1.13 3.42 -15.53
N LEU A 36 1.24 2.37 -16.35
CA LEU A 36 1.78 2.50 -17.71
C LEU A 36 0.88 3.36 -18.60
N ASN A 37 -0.44 3.33 -18.38
CA ASN A 37 -1.44 4.10 -19.12
C ASN A 37 -2.38 4.86 -18.19
N GLU A 38 -3.04 5.91 -18.72
CA GLU A 38 -4.05 6.70 -17.99
C GLU A 38 -5.27 5.88 -17.54
N SER A 39 -5.57 4.79 -18.26
CA SER A 39 -6.65 3.85 -17.95
C SER A 39 -6.30 2.84 -16.87
N ASP A 40 -5.04 2.78 -16.43
CA ASP A 40 -4.55 1.76 -15.52
C ASP A 40 -4.45 2.33 -14.11
N ILE A 41 -4.63 1.46 -13.11
CA ILE A 41 -4.37 1.82 -11.71
C ILE A 41 -3.18 1.07 -11.17
N LYS A 42 -2.46 1.74 -10.29
CA LYS A 42 -1.38 1.13 -9.52
C LYS A 42 -1.75 1.11 -8.05
N MET A 43 -1.62 -0.05 -7.42
CA MET A 43 -2.03 -0.30 -6.04
C MET A 43 -0.81 -0.75 -5.23
N ASN A 44 -0.48 0.03 -4.21
CA ASN A 44 0.44 -0.39 -3.16
C ASN A 44 -0.34 -1.13 -2.09
N PHE A 45 0.22 -2.20 -1.55
CA PHE A 45 -0.23 -2.76 -0.29
C PHE A 45 0.95 -2.90 0.67
N ASP A 46 0.66 -2.93 1.96
CA ASP A 46 1.60 -3.18 3.05
C ASP A 46 0.78 -3.70 4.25
N ALA A 47 1.42 -4.39 5.18
CA ALA A 47 0.83 -4.86 6.40
C ALA A 47 1.71 -4.61 7.64
N ALA A 48 1.03 -4.26 8.74
CA ALA A 48 1.64 -4.21 10.06
C ALA A 48 1.19 -5.40 10.90
N PHE A 49 2.15 -6.04 11.59
CA PHE A 49 1.90 -7.10 12.57
C PHE A 49 2.57 -6.77 13.90
N ASP A 50 1.78 -6.72 14.97
CA ASP A 50 2.25 -6.54 16.35
C ASP A 50 2.30 -7.91 17.05
N VAL A 51 3.48 -8.53 17.08
CA VAL A 51 3.73 -9.85 17.67
C VAL A 51 3.24 -9.93 19.13
N PRO A 52 3.59 -8.99 20.04
CA PRO A 52 3.08 -9.00 21.41
C PRO A 52 1.57 -9.05 21.58
N GLN A 53 0.81 -8.39 20.68
CA GLN A 53 -0.64 -8.25 20.81
C GLN A 53 -1.42 -9.14 19.84
N ALA A 54 -0.72 -9.89 18.98
CA ALA A 54 -1.30 -10.63 17.85
C ALA A 54 -2.26 -9.78 17.00
N LYS A 55 -2.01 -8.47 16.94
CA LYS A 55 -2.83 -7.51 16.19
C LYS A 55 -2.21 -7.25 14.84
N SER A 56 -3.07 -7.02 13.86
CA SER A 56 -2.60 -6.87 12.50
C SER A 56 -3.49 -5.93 11.70
N ILE A 57 -2.87 -5.24 10.75
CA ILE A 57 -3.56 -4.33 9.84
C ILE A 57 -2.97 -4.52 8.46
N SER A 58 -3.84 -4.60 7.46
CA SER A 58 -3.47 -4.45 6.05
C SER A 58 -3.88 -3.07 5.56
N ALA A 59 -3.05 -2.45 4.73
CA ALA A 59 -3.34 -1.21 4.03
C ALA A 59 -3.16 -1.40 2.52
N VAL A 60 -3.98 -0.68 1.75
CA VAL A 60 -3.91 -0.60 0.29
C VAL A 60 -4.12 0.85 -0.14
N VAL A 61 -3.31 1.33 -1.06
CA VAL A 61 -3.46 2.66 -1.67
C VAL A 61 -3.48 2.53 -3.18
N ALA A 62 -4.59 2.90 -3.81
CA ALA A 62 -4.74 2.95 -5.26
C ALA A 62 -4.44 4.35 -5.80
N ARG A 63 -3.67 4.43 -6.89
CA ARG A 63 -3.30 5.66 -7.58
C ARG A 63 -3.50 5.58 -9.09
N ASN A 64 -3.84 6.71 -9.70
CA ASN A 64 -3.90 6.89 -11.15
C ASN A 64 -2.53 7.31 -11.73
N ALA A 65 -2.48 7.48 -13.07
CA ALA A 65 -1.29 7.92 -13.79
C ALA A 65 -0.76 9.30 -13.32
N SER A 66 -1.68 10.18 -12.91
CA SER A 66 -1.39 11.50 -12.32
C SER A 66 -0.87 11.44 -10.87
N ARG A 67 -0.66 10.23 -10.31
CA ARG A 67 -0.22 9.98 -8.93
C ARG A 67 -1.22 10.43 -7.85
N GLU A 68 -2.46 10.69 -8.24
CA GLU A 68 -3.53 11.04 -7.34
C GLU A 68 -4.03 9.78 -6.63
N ILE A 69 -4.26 9.89 -5.32
CA ILE A 69 -4.82 8.78 -4.54
C ILE A 69 -6.31 8.70 -4.85
N LEU A 70 -6.71 7.59 -5.46
CA LEU A 70 -8.12 7.32 -5.76
C LEU A 70 -8.81 6.71 -4.54
N VAL A 71 -8.16 5.74 -3.89
CA VAL A 71 -8.71 4.99 -2.76
C VAL A 71 -7.61 4.61 -1.78
N PRO A 72 -7.69 5.07 -0.53
CA PRO A 72 -7.04 4.41 0.61
C PRO A 72 -8.00 3.39 1.24
N LYS A 73 -7.53 2.16 1.48
CA LYS A 73 -8.29 1.12 2.16
C LYS A 73 -7.44 0.51 3.27
N MET A 74 -7.99 0.41 4.47
CA MET A 74 -7.34 -0.21 5.61
C MET A 74 -8.29 -1.19 6.26
N ILE A 75 -7.77 -2.35 6.68
CA ILE A 75 -8.54 -3.37 7.36
C ILE A 75 -7.72 -3.83 8.56
N ALA A 76 -8.33 -3.75 9.75
CA ALA A 76 -7.83 -4.45 10.91
C ALA A 76 -8.14 -5.94 10.75
N LEU A 77 -7.11 -6.75 10.78
CA LEU A 77 -7.22 -8.20 10.81
C LEU A 77 -7.23 -8.66 12.26
N GLY A 78 -8.00 -9.72 12.53
CA GLY A 78 -8.01 -10.38 13.83
C GLY A 78 -6.71 -11.14 14.09
N GLU A 79 -6.80 -12.20 14.90
CA GLU A 79 -5.67 -13.11 15.11
C GLU A 79 -5.26 -13.75 13.79
N VAL A 80 -4.04 -13.44 13.35
CA VAL A 80 -3.41 -13.99 12.14
C VAL A 80 -2.11 -14.65 12.54
N ALA A 81 -1.82 -15.78 11.89
CA ALA A 81 -0.76 -16.68 12.31
C ALA A 81 0.66 -16.12 12.18
N SER A 82 0.88 -15.15 11.28
CA SER A 82 2.21 -14.61 11.00
C SER A 82 2.16 -13.26 10.26
N PRO A 83 3.24 -12.45 10.32
CA PRO A 83 3.42 -11.27 9.47
C PRO A 83 3.19 -11.57 7.98
N PHE A 84 3.73 -12.69 7.50
CA PHE A 84 3.57 -13.14 6.11
C PHE A 84 2.09 -13.33 5.72
N THR A 85 1.27 -13.86 6.63
CA THR A 85 -0.17 -14.03 6.40
C THR A 85 -0.86 -12.67 6.25
N VAL A 86 -0.42 -11.65 7.00
CA VAL A 86 -1.00 -10.31 6.92
C VAL A 86 -0.66 -9.65 5.60
N GLU A 87 0.59 -9.77 5.15
CA GLU A 87 1.03 -9.29 3.84
C GLU A 87 0.28 -9.96 2.68
N ALA A 88 0.15 -11.29 2.73
CA ALA A 88 -0.62 -12.03 1.74
C ALA A 88 -2.09 -11.58 1.71
N HIS A 89 -2.66 -11.26 2.87
CA HIS A 89 -4.00 -10.71 2.95
C HIS A 89 -4.09 -9.27 2.40
N ALA A 90 -3.10 -8.42 2.67
CA ALA A 90 -3.02 -7.07 2.09
C ALA A 90 -2.98 -7.12 0.55
N CYS A 91 -2.19 -8.04 -0.01
CA CYS A 91 -2.15 -8.32 -1.44
C CYS A 91 -3.53 -8.76 -1.98
N LEU A 92 -4.20 -9.70 -1.30
CA LEU A 92 -5.54 -10.15 -1.67
C LEU A 92 -6.55 -8.99 -1.66
N GLN A 93 -6.47 -8.11 -0.65
CA GLN A 93 -7.34 -6.94 -0.57
C GLN A 93 -7.11 -5.96 -1.72
N ALA A 94 -5.87 -5.80 -2.19
CA ALA A 94 -5.55 -5.00 -3.36
C ALA A 94 -6.18 -5.59 -4.64
N VAL A 95 -6.03 -6.91 -4.85
CA VAL A 95 -6.65 -7.61 -6.00
C VAL A 95 -8.17 -7.43 -6.01
N LEU A 96 -8.82 -7.67 -4.87
CA LEU A 96 -10.27 -7.56 -4.75
C LEU A 96 -10.75 -6.13 -4.96
N LEU A 97 -10.05 -5.14 -4.42
CA LEU A 97 -10.38 -3.74 -4.62
C LEU A 97 -10.21 -3.33 -6.09
N GLY A 98 -9.13 -3.75 -6.76
CA GLY A 98 -8.93 -3.50 -8.19
C GLY A 98 -10.07 -4.07 -9.05
N LYS A 99 -10.51 -5.30 -8.75
CA LYS A 99 -11.68 -5.93 -9.39
C LYS A 99 -12.97 -5.15 -9.13
N GLN A 100 -13.20 -4.69 -7.89
CA GLN A 100 -14.38 -3.91 -7.52
C GLN A 100 -14.43 -2.54 -8.20
N MET A 101 -13.26 -1.93 -8.44
CA MET A 101 -13.15 -0.64 -9.12
C MET A 101 -13.36 -0.73 -10.64
N GLY A 102 -13.44 -1.94 -11.21
CA GLY A 102 -13.77 -2.16 -12.62
C GLY A 102 -12.63 -1.87 -13.61
N TYR A 103 -11.38 -1.79 -13.13
CA TYR A 103 -10.23 -1.55 -14.00
C TYR A 103 -9.84 -2.83 -14.75
N ALA A 104 -9.56 -2.68 -16.06
CA ALA A 104 -9.14 -3.78 -16.92
C ALA A 104 -7.72 -4.26 -16.61
N LEU A 105 -6.85 -3.35 -16.19
CA LEU A 105 -5.49 -3.63 -15.77
C LEU A 105 -5.20 -2.94 -14.42
N VAL A 106 -4.64 -3.73 -13.50
CA VAL A 106 -4.25 -3.29 -12.16
C VAL A 106 -2.83 -3.76 -11.92
N ILE A 107 -1.94 -2.83 -11.62
CA ILE A 107 -0.56 -3.15 -11.22
C ILE A 107 -0.52 -3.16 -9.70
N ILE A 108 -0.18 -4.29 -9.11
CA ILE A 108 -0.13 -4.47 -7.65
C ILE A 108 1.31 -4.66 -7.22
N GLU A 109 1.72 -3.93 -6.19
CA GLU A 109 3.07 -3.99 -5.65
C GLU A 109 3.02 -3.87 -4.12
N GLY A 110 3.81 -4.68 -3.45
CA GLY A 110 4.02 -4.61 -2.01
C GLY A 110 5.50 -4.78 -1.72
N ASP A 111 5.91 -4.39 -0.52
CA ASP A 111 7.22 -4.70 0.01
C ASP A 111 7.23 -6.12 0.56
N MET A 112 8.20 -6.92 0.12
CA MET A 112 8.50 -8.16 0.80
C MET A 112 9.47 -7.85 1.93
N HIS A 113 8.94 -7.52 3.11
CA HIS A 113 9.73 -7.58 4.33
C HIS A 113 9.68 -9.02 4.87
N GLN A 114 10.79 -9.76 4.70
CA GLN A 114 11.04 -11.03 5.39
C GLN A 114 11.55 -10.78 6.81
#